data_AF-A0A1V5FGU6-F1
#
_entry.id   AF-A0A1V5FGU6-F1
#
_cell.length_a   1.000
_cell.length_b   1.000
_cell.length_c   1.000
_cell.angle_alpha   90.00
_cell.angle_beta   90.00
_cell.angle_gamma   90.00
#
_symmetry.space_group_name_H-M   'P 1'
#
loop_
_entity.id
_entity.type
_entity.pdbx_description
1 polymer ?
#
loop_
_entity_poly.entity_id
_entity_poly.type
_entity_poly.pdbx_seq_one_letter_code
_entity_poly.pdbx_strand_id
1 'polypeptide(L)'
;MLNFLPPTPYGMVCMIPDETDLSLNPPFRNKLRTDGEYYYDETGAKRAADEYRPAVEQALRAAASRLPVVVEGEVASSVVRLDKNHVRVALFDSGYLDPADREAVVALQGLKAKWCRDILAGDALGIEGGKIRLTVPMGSMRILDIEHE
;
A
#
# COMPACT_ATOMS: atom_id res chain seq x y z
N MET A 1 -17.06 -6.04 10.19
CA MET A 1 -15.89 -5.30 10.67
C MET A 1 -15.95 -3.88 10.12
N LEU A 2 -15.94 -2.87 10.99
CA LEU A 2 -16.02 -1.46 10.60
C LEU A 2 -14.61 -0.87 10.59
N ASN A 3 -13.93 -1.01 9.46
CA ASN A 3 -12.60 -0.43 9.27
C ASN A 3 -12.76 1.06 8.93
N PHE A 4 -12.40 1.94 9.85
CA PHE A 4 -12.41 3.39 9.60
C PHE A 4 -11.30 3.76 8.61
N LEU A 5 -10.14 3.11 8.73
CA LEU A 5 -9.09 3.15 7.73
C LEU A 5 -9.10 1.82 6.95
N PRO A 6 -9.40 1.83 5.64
CA PRO A 6 -9.46 0.59 4.87
C PRO A 6 -8.05 -0.03 4.77
N PRO A 7 -7.95 -1.37 4.74
CA PRO A 7 -6.73 -2.04 4.36
C PRO A 7 -6.24 -1.58 2.99
N THR A 8 -4.92 -1.53 2.79
CA THR A 8 -4.29 -1.09 1.54
C THR A 8 -3.54 -2.23 0.84
N PRO A 9 -4.21 -3.34 0.44
CA PRO A 9 -3.55 -4.55 -0.07
C PRO A 9 -2.85 -4.36 -1.42
N TYR A 10 -3.15 -3.26 -2.12
CA TYR A 10 -2.51 -2.90 -3.39
C TYR A 10 -1.58 -1.68 -3.25
N GLY A 11 -1.26 -1.29 -2.01
CA GLY A 11 -0.64 -0.01 -1.69
C GLY A 11 -1.62 1.17 -1.81
N MET A 12 -1.09 2.38 -1.65
CA MET A 12 -1.86 3.61 -1.80
C MET A 12 -2.11 3.90 -3.28
N VAL A 13 -3.39 3.95 -3.67
CA VAL A 13 -3.79 4.30 -5.04
C VAL A 13 -3.78 5.82 -5.17
N CYS A 14 -2.93 6.35 -6.05
CA CYS A 14 -2.84 7.78 -6.31
C CYS A 14 -4.03 8.25 -7.15
N MET A 15 -4.70 9.32 -6.70
CA MET A 15 -5.74 10.01 -7.46
C MET A 15 -5.15 11.27 -8.06
N ILE A 16 -5.28 11.41 -9.38
CA ILE A 16 -4.72 12.53 -10.16
C ILE A 16 -5.76 13.02 -11.15
N PRO A 17 -5.70 14.30 -11.60
CA PRO A 17 -6.51 14.79 -12.70
C PRO A 17 -6.36 13.94 -13.96
N ASP A 18 -7.44 13.82 -14.74
CA ASP A 18 -7.44 12.99 -15.94
C ASP A 18 -6.59 13.57 -17.08
N GLU A 19 -6.22 14.84 -16.99
CA GLU A 19 -5.35 15.51 -17.94
C GLU A 19 -3.86 15.29 -17.62
N THR A 20 -3.54 14.63 -16.50
CA THR A 20 -2.15 14.38 -16.09
C THR A 20 -1.40 13.52 -17.11
N ASP A 21 -0.30 14.06 -17.62
CA ASP A 21 0.65 13.34 -18.46
C ASP A 21 1.54 12.42 -17.60
N LEU A 22 1.36 11.11 -17.76
CA LEU A 22 2.13 10.09 -17.04
C LEU A 22 3.60 10.04 -17.49
N SER A 23 3.94 10.51 -18.68
CA SER A 23 5.33 10.48 -19.17
C SER A 23 6.26 11.35 -18.32
N LEU A 24 5.70 12.38 -17.68
CA LEU A 24 6.40 13.26 -16.73
C LEU A 24 6.56 12.63 -15.35
N ASN A 25 5.89 11.50 -15.09
CA ASN A 25 5.92 10.79 -13.81
C ASN A 25 6.18 9.29 -14.00
N PRO A 26 7.42 8.90 -14.34
CA PRO A 26 7.79 7.54 -14.76
C PRO A 26 7.34 6.36 -13.85
N PRO A 27 7.19 6.53 -12.51
CA PRO A 27 6.65 5.46 -11.68
C PRO A 27 5.22 5.04 -12.04
N PHE A 28 4.40 5.95 -12.58
CA PHE A 28 3.04 5.67 -12.99
C PHE A 28 3.00 5.25 -14.46
N ARG A 29 2.55 4.02 -14.73
CA ARG A 29 2.54 3.44 -16.09
C ARG A 29 1.18 3.43 -16.76
N ASN A 30 0.12 3.50 -15.98
CA ASN A 30 -1.26 3.42 -16.45
C ASN A 30 -2.16 4.21 -15.50
N LYS A 31 -3.33 4.61 -16.00
CA LYS A 31 -4.36 5.32 -15.24
C LYS A 31 -5.71 4.68 -15.50
N LEU A 32 -6.49 4.52 -14.44
CA LEU A 32 -7.91 4.21 -14.50
C LEU A 32 -8.69 5.53 -14.43
N ARG A 33 -9.72 5.68 -15.26
CA ARG A 33 -10.48 6.93 -15.39
C ARG A 33 -11.86 6.74 -14.76
N THR A 34 -12.27 7.67 -13.90
CA THR A 34 -13.59 7.65 -13.25
C THR A 34 -14.01 9.07 -12.88
N ASP A 35 -15.32 9.33 -12.87
CA ASP A 35 -15.94 10.54 -12.33
C ASP A 35 -16.55 10.33 -10.94
N GLY A 36 -16.34 9.14 -10.35
CA GLY A 36 -16.93 8.71 -9.08
C GLY A 36 -18.26 7.96 -9.21
N GLU A 37 -18.95 8.05 -10.35
CA GLU A 37 -20.17 7.28 -10.63
C GLU A 37 -19.89 6.15 -11.64
N TYR A 38 -19.15 6.46 -12.70
CA TYR A 38 -18.77 5.52 -13.76
C TYR A 38 -17.26 5.41 -13.89
N TYR A 39 -16.84 4.27 -14.43
CA TYR A 39 -15.50 4.12 -15.00
C TYR A 39 -15.55 4.35 -16.52
N TYR A 40 -14.43 4.77 -17.08
CA TYR A 40 -14.27 5.00 -18.51
C TYR A 40 -13.21 4.04 -19.07
N ASP A 41 -13.59 3.26 -20.08
CA ASP A 41 -12.66 2.37 -20.76
C ASP A 41 -11.73 3.12 -21.73
N GLU A 42 -10.84 2.40 -22.42
CA GLU A 42 -9.87 2.97 -23.36
C GLU A 42 -10.54 3.72 -24.54
N THR A 43 -11.79 3.36 -24.86
CA THR A 43 -12.59 4.03 -25.90
C THR A 43 -13.34 5.26 -25.38
N GLY A 44 -13.33 5.48 -24.06
CA GLY A 44 -14.10 6.52 -23.38
C GLY A 44 -15.55 6.13 -23.10
N ALA A 45 -15.93 4.86 -23.29
CA ALA A 45 -17.27 4.40 -22.98
C ALA A 45 -17.46 4.24 -21.47
N LYS A 46 -18.65 4.62 -20.99
CA LYS A 46 -19.03 4.51 -19.57
C LYS A 46 -19.31 3.05 -19.19
N ARG A 47 -18.82 2.66 -18.03
CA ARG A 47 -19.00 1.34 -17.42
C ARG A 47 -19.45 1.49 -15.99
N ALA A 48 -20.44 0.69 -15.59
CA ALA A 48 -20.87 0.64 -14.19
C ALA A 48 -19.75 0.06 -13.31
N ALA A 49 -19.74 0.42 -12.03
CA ALA A 49 -18.67 0.04 -11.12
C ALA A 49 -18.59 -1.49 -10.90
N ASP A 50 -19.72 -2.18 -10.87
CA ASP A 50 -19.81 -3.63 -10.76
C ASP A 50 -19.26 -4.35 -12.00
N GLU A 51 -19.59 -3.85 -13.20
CA GLU A 51 -19.08 -4.35 -14.48
C GLU A 51 -17.55 -4.14 -14.59
N TYR A 52 -17.06 -2.97 -14.18
CA TYR A 52 -15.66 -2.59 -14.39
C TYR A 52 -14.71 -3.03 -13.27
N ARG A 53 -15.26 -3.44 -12.11
CA ARG A 53 -14.48 -3.89 -10.94
C ARG A 53 -13.39 -4.91 -11.28
N PRO A 54 -13.62 -5.98 -12.09
CA PRO A 54 -12.57 -6.94 -12.40
C PRO A 54 -11.36 -6.31 -13.10
N ALA A 55 -11.59 -5.37 -14.02
CA ALA A 55 -10.53 -4.66 -14.72
C ALA A 55 -9.71 -3.76 -13.76
N VAL A 56 -10.40 -3.07 -12.84
CA VAL A 56 -9.77 -2.27 -11.79
C VAL A 56 -8.92 -3.14 -10.87
N GLU A 57 -9.46 -4.24 -10.35
CA GLU A 57 -8.73 -5.15 -9.47
C GLU A 57 -7.50 -5.75 -10.17
N GLN A 58 -7.62 -6.15 -11.43
CA GLN A 58 -6.50 -6.67 -12.21
C GLN A 58 -5.39 -5.62 -12.37
N ALA A 59 -5.76 -4.38 -12.71
CA ALA A 59 -4.80 -3.29 -12.86
C ALA A 59 -4.08 -2.98 -11.54
N LEU A 60 -4.81 -2.97 -10.42
CA LEU A 60 -4.24 -2.75 -9.08
C LEU A 60 -3.30 -3.87 -8.67
N ARG A 61 -3.67 -5.14 -8.89
CA ARG A 61 -2.79 -6.30 -8.62
C ARG A 61 -1.51 -6.26 -9.44
N ALA A 62 -1.61 -5.94 -10.73
CA ALA A 62 -0.45 -5.83 -11.61
C ALA A 62 0.45 -4.64 -11.27
N ALA A 63 -0.10 -3.56 -10.70
CA ALA A 63 0.69 -2.45 -10.18
C ALA A 63 1.38 -2.81 -8.87
N ALA A 64 0.65 -3.42 -7.93
CA ALA A 64 1.14 -3.81 -6.61
C ALA A 64 2.32 -4.78 -6.68
N SER A 65 2.32 -5.74 -7.62
CA SER A 65 3.42 -6.70 -7.81
C SER A 65 4.76 -6.06 -8.23
N ARG A 66 4.74 -4.78 -8.63
CA ARG A 66 5.93 -4.01 -9.00
C ARG A 66 6.42 -3.06 -7.90
N LEU A 67 5.63 -2.88 -6.83
CA LEU A 67 6.05 -2.04 -5.71
C LEU A 67 7.24 -2.71 -4.99
N PRO A 68 8.23 -1.95 -4.50
CA PRO A 68 9.34 -2.55 -3.76
C PRO A 68 8.91 -3.13 -2.41
N VAL A 69 7.82 -2.59 -1.84
CA VAL A 69 7.26 -3.00 -0.56
C VAL A 69 5.75 -3.05 -0.67
N VAL A 70 5.15 -4.13 -0.16
CA VAL A 70 3.70 -4.31 -0.04
C VAL A 70 3.39 -4.72 1.40
N VAL A 71 2.23 -4.30 1.90
CA VAL A 71 1.74 -4.68 3.23
C VAL A 71 0.52 -5.58 3.07
N GLU A 72 0.56 -6.73 3.73
CA GLU A 72 -0.53 -7.70 3.83
C GLU A 72 -1.06 -7.71 5.27
N GLY A 73 -2.34 -8.04 5.44
CA GLY A 73 -3.00 -8.11 6.75
C GLY A 73 -4.15 -7.12 6.90
N GLU A 74 -4.81 -7.15 8.06
CA GLU A 74 -5.94 -6.26 8.39
C GLU A 74 -5.46 -4.93 8.98
N VAL A 75 -4.53 -4.28 8.27
CA VAL A 75 -3.96 -2.99 8.66
C VAL A 75 -4.07 -2.00 7.51
N ALA A 76 -4.32 -0.74 7.85
CA ALA A 76 -4.08 0.35 6.92
C ALA A 76 -2.58 0.64 6.92
N SER A 77 -2.02 0.96 5.76
CA SER A 77 -0.61 1.25 5.66
C SER A 77 -0.28 2.36 4.67
N SER A 78 0.84 3.04 4.93
CA SER A 78 1.48 3.98 4.02
C SER A 78 2.96 3.63 3.92
N VAL A 79 3.46 3.57 2.69
CA VAL A 79 4.87 3.30 2.39
C VAL A 79 5.43 4.53 1.69
N VAL A 80 6.50 5.09 2.24
CA VAL A 80 7.18 6.26 1.67
C VAL A 80 8.67 6.00 1.57
N ARG A 81 9.28 6.46 0.48
CA ARG A 81 10.73 6.49 0.35
C ARG A 81 11.24 7.78 1.02
N LEU A 82 12.09 7.64 2.03
CA LEU A 82 12.69 8.79 2.73
C LEU A 82 13.88 9.35 1.94
N ASP A 83 14.74 8.46 1.44
CA ASP A 83 15.87 8.80 0.59
C ASP A 83 16.23 7.62 -0.32
N LYS A 84 17.41 7.62 -0.93
CA LYS A 84 17.85 6.57 -1.85
C LYS A 84 17.87 5.17 -1.21
N ASN A 85 18.17 5.08 0.08
CA ASN A 85 18.48 3.83 0.78
C ASN A 85 17.50 3.54 1.93
N HIS A 86 16.54 4.43 2.20
CA HIS A 86 15.61 4.28 3.30
C HIS A 86 14.15 4.34 2.87
N VAL A 87 13.37 3.38 3.35
CA VAL A 87 11.91 3.33 3.23
C VAL A 87 11.29 3.36 4.61
N ARG A 88 10.20 4.11 4.76
CA ARG A 88 9.37 4.13 5.96
C ARG A 88 8.01 3.50 5.67
N VAL A 89 7.60 2.60 6.57
CA VAL A 89 6.29 1.95 6.55
C VAL A 89 5.54 2.34 7.80
N ALA A 90 4.44 3.09 7.63
CA ALA A 90 3.50 3.37 8.72
C ALA A 90 2.35 2.36 8.65
N LEU A 91 2.04 1.72 9.78
CA LEU A 91 1.02 0.70 9.93
C LEU A 91 0.04 1.15 11.01
N PHE A 92 -1.25 1.00 10.76
CA PHE A 92 -2.31 1.46 11.67
C PHE A 92 -3.31 0.33 11.91
N ASP A 93 -3.82 0.24 13.13
CA ASP A 93 -5.03 -0.57 13.38
C ASP A 93 -6.19 0.05 12.58
N SER A 94 -6.70 -0.73 11.62
CA SER A 94 -7.84 -0.34 10.77
C SER A 94 -9.15 -0.22 11.56
N GLY A 95 -9.29 -0.94 12.67
CA GLY A 95 -10.53 -1.10 13.41
C GLY A 95 -10.76 -0.02 14.46
N TYR A 96 -10.80 1.27 14.12
CA TYR A 96 -11.02 2.34 15.11
C TYR A 96 -12.27 2.12 16.02
N LEU A 97 -13.37 1.62 15.44
CA LEU A 97 -14.61 1.32 16.16
C LEU A 97 -14.62 -0.06 16.84
N ASP A 98 -13.72 -0.95 16.42
CA ASP A 98 -13.60 -2.34 16.89
C ASP A 98 -12.11 -2.71 16.95
N PRO A 99 -11.34 -2.07 17.86
CA PRO A 99 -9.88 -2.17 17.86
C PRO A 99 -9.46 -3.54 18.36
N ALA A 100 -8.49 -4.13 17.68
CA ALA A 100 -7.89 -5.39 18.08
C ALA A 100 -6.46 -5.46 17.56
N ASP A 101 -5.66 -6.32 18.17
CA ASP A 101 -4.31 -6.59 17.69
C ASP A 101 -4.37 -7.12 16.25
N ARG A 102 -3.63 -6.46 15.35
CA ARG A 102 -3.63 -6.79 13.92
C ARG A 102 -2.31 -7.40 13.51
N GLU A 103 -2.38 -8.58 12.94
CA GLU A 103 -1.23 -9.18 12.28
C GLU A 103 -0.97 -8.49 10.94
N ALA A 104 0.27 -8.07 10.74
CA ALA A 104 0.73 -7.44 9.52
C ALA A 104 1.98 -8.16 8.98
N VAL A 105 2.08 -8.21 7.66
CA VAL A 105 3.27 -8.68 6.96
C VAL A 105 3.73 -7.60 6.01
N VAL A 106 4.93 -7.08 6.24
CA VAL A 106 5.60 -6.18 5.30
C VAL A 106 6.47 -7.05 4.38
N ALA A 107 6.06 -7.17 3.11
CA ALA A 107 6.72 -7.95 2.08
C ALA A 107 7.66 -7.08 1.25
N LEU A 108 8.93 -7.45 1.20
CA LEU A 108 10.00 -6.79 0.45
C LEU A 108 10.14 -7.48 -0.92
N GLN A 109 9.51 -6.92 -1.96
CA GLN A 109 9.45 -7.51 -3.30
C GLN A 109 10.73 -7.23 -4.10
N GLY A 110 11.83 -7.88 -3.70
CA GLY A 110 13.15 -7.70 -4.30
C GLY A 110 13.98 -6.56 -3.69
N LEU A 111 13.43 -5.83 -2.72
CA LEU A 111 14.17 -4.84 -1.94
C LEU A 111 15.11 -5.56 -0.95
N LYS A 112 16.41 -5.37 -1.11
CA LYS A 112 17.45 -5.98 -0.26
C LYS A 112 17.65 -5.17 1.02
N ALA A 113 16.84 -5.45 2.04
CA ALA A 113 16.95 -4.79 3.33
C ALA A 113 18.19 -5.24 4.10
N LYS A 114 18.89 -4.28 4.72
CA LYS A 114 20.00 -4.51 5.66
C LYS A 114 19.50 -4.62 7.09
N TRP A 115 18.57 -3.74 7.48
CA TRP A 115 17.93 -3.77 8.79
C TRP A 115 16.52 -3.18 8.73
N CYS A 116 15.72 -3.52 9.73
CA CYS A 116 14.41 -2.92 9.98
C CYS A 116 14.31 -2.57 11.48
N ARG A 117 13.76 -1.39 11.77
CA ARG A 117 13.56 -0.91 13.13
C ARG A 117 12.19 -0.27 13.28
N ASP A 118 11.48 -0.60 14.36
CA ASP A 118 10.36 0.21 14.81
C ASP A 118 10.90 1.47 15.50
N ILE A 119 10.64 2.64 14.93
CA ILE A 119 11.20 3.90 15.46
C ILE A 119 10.42 4.45 16.65
N LEU A 120 9.18 3.97 16.89
CA LEU A 120 8.38 4.37 18.04
C LEU A 120 8.72 3.51 19.26
N ALA A 121 8.86 2.19 19.07
CA ALA A 121 9.23 1.28 20.15
C ALA A 121 10.75 1.24 20.39
N GLY A 122 11.54 1.53 19.36
CA GLY A 122 13.01 1.43 19.38
C GLY A 122 13.55 0.03 19.05
N ASP A 123 12.67 -0.95 18.83
CA ASP A 123 13.00 -2.36 18.61
C ASP A 123 13.53 -2.65 17.21
N ALA A 124 14.58 -3.48 17.12
CA ALA A 124 15.00 -4.09 15.87
C ALA A 124 14.05 -5.23 15.49
N LEU A 125 13.62 -5.29 14.23
CA LEU A 125 12.72 -6.32 13.72
C LEU A 125 13.48 -7.28 12.80
N GLY A 126 13.21 -8.57 12.97
CA GLY A 126 13.78 -9.62 12.11
C GLY A 126 13.22 -9.55 10.69
N ILE A 127 14.10 -9.80 9.71
CA ILE A 127 13.74 -9.92 8.30
C ILE A 127 14.00 -11.37 7.87
N GLU A 128 12.94 -12.10 7.52
CA GLU A 128 13.03 -13.52 7.15
C GLU A 128 12.37 -13.75 5.79
N GLY A 129 13.15 -14.24 4.82
CA GLY A 129 12.64 -14.52 3.47
C GLY A 129 12.05 -13.29 2.77
N GLY A 130 12.61 -12.10 3.04
CA GLY A 130 12.10 -10.83 2.51
C GLY A 130 10.77 -10.39 3.15
N LYS A 131 10.44 -10.88 4.35
CA LYS A 131 9.22 -10.50 5.08
C LYS A 131 9.56 -10.05 6.49
N ILE A 132 8.85 -9.03 6.95
CA ILE A 132 8.85 -8.59 8.35
C ILE A 132 7.43 -8.85 8.88
N ARG A 133 7.32 -9.68 9.90
CA ARG A 133 6.04 -10.01 10.55
C ARG A 133 5.96 -9.30 11.88
N LEU A 134 4.82 -8.69 12.16
CA LEU A 134 4.60 -7.96 13.39
C LEU A 134 3.12 -7.80 13.69
N THR A 135 2.83 -7.63 14.96
CA THR A 135 1.52 -7.21 15.46
C THR A 135 1.50 -5.68 15.57
N VAL A 136 0.44 -5.05 15.05
CA VAL A 136 0.06 -3.67 15.35
C VAL A 136 -0.94 -3.72 16.51
N PRO A 137 -0.61 -3.13 17.68
CA PRO A 137 -1.50 -3.18 18.83
C PRO A 137 -2.83 -2.48 18.56
N MET A 138 -3.89 -2.96 19.21
CA MET A 138 -5.22 -2.38 19.15
C MET A 138 -5.22 -0.85 19.35
N GLY A 139 -5.93 -0.12 18.50
CA GLY A 139 -6.06 1.34 18.56
C GLY A 139 -4.77 2.13 18.35
N SER A 140 -3.70 1.49 17.88
CA SER A 140 -2.37 2.08 17.79
C SER A 140 -1.82 2.09 16.36
N MET A 141 -0.57 2.56 16.24
CA MET A 141 0.21 2.53 15.01
C MET A 141 1.64 2.08 15.30
N ARG A 142 2.30 1.53 14.28
CA ARG A 142 3.74 1.25 14.27
C ARG A 142 4.38 1.95 13.08
N ILE A 143 5.61 2.43 13.26
CA ILE A 143 6.37 3.07 12.17
C ILE A 143 7.71 2.36 12.05
N LEU A 144 7.93 1.76 10.89
CA LEU A 144 9.12 1.00 10.61
C LEU A 144 10.01 1.78 9.66
N ASP A 145 11.28 1.90 9.98
CA ASP A 145 12.32 2.29 9.02
C ASP A 145 13.06 1.05 8.54
N ILE A 146 13.33 1.02 7.24
CA ILE A 146 14.03 -0.07 6.56
C ILE A 146 15.18 0.56 5.75
N GLU A 147 16.43 0.23 6.09
CA GLU A 147 17.57 0.52 5.22
C GLU A 147 17.75 -0.60 4.19
N HIS A 148 18.05 -0.24 2.95
CA HIS A 148 18.37 -1.16 1.86
C HIS A 148 19.62 -0.73 1.06
N GLU A 149 20.11 -1.63 0.22
CA GLU A 149 21.21 -1.39 -0.74
C GLU A 149 20.84 -0.43 -1.88
#